data_AF-A0A6C0EVG8-F1
#
_entry.id   AF-A0A6C0EVG8-F1
#
_cell.length_a   1.000
_cell.length_b   1.000
_cell.length_c   1.000
_cell.angle_alpha   90.00
_cell.angle_beta   90.00
_cell.angle_gamma   90.00
#
_symmetry.space_group_name_H-M   'P 1'
#
loop_
_entity.id
_entity.type
_entity.pdbx_description
1 polymer ?
#
loop_
_entity_poly.entity_id
_entity_poly.type
_entity_poly.pdbx_seq_one_letter_code
_entity_poly.pdbx_strand_id
1 'polypeptide(L)'
;MTKKTGKTRKTGNKKKVKFNSRVTVHKIEPSNSSDFEEHIKGMNGTILYHHPQCIHCVMLRPKWNQMIQKLKQQNVNCRIMEINADALNKIHGPLGKVDGFPKIINVTNGIEKDVFNDTREVENMLQFVLKNLKGEHNLPYDYNLNEKNRIVKLKTKQNIQNMRNKLNNTYRLKHKIHKGKTGKNKKNKKNRKTK
;
A
#
# COMPACT_ATOMS: atom_id res chain seq x y z
N MET A 1 -71.46 5.34 -1.68
CA MET A 1 -70.45 5.74 -2.69
C MET A 1 -69.14 6.08 -1.99
N THR A 2 -68.15 5.20 -2.08
CA THR A 2 -66.86 5.28 -1.38
C THR A 2 -65.89 6.21 -2.10
N LYS A 3 -65.45 7.30 -1.45
CA LYS A 3 -64.37 8.16 -1.97
C LYS A 3 -63.03 7.71 -1.38
N LYS A 4 -62.17 7.13 -2.22
CA LYS A 4 -60.75 6.84 -1.94
C LYS A 4 -59.97 8.16 -1.93
N THR A 5 -59.39 8.56 -0.81
CA THR A 5 -58.40 9.65 -0.74
C THR A 5 -56.99 9.07 -0.86
N GLY A 6 -56.32 9.39 -1.96
CA GLY A 6 -54.94 9.01 -2.24
C GLY A 6 -53.95 9.71 -1.30
N LYS A 7 -53.09 8.93 -0.66
CA LYS A 7 -52.01 9.40 0.22
C LYS A 7 -50.74 9.54 -0.64
N THR A 8 -50.46 10.75 -1.14
CA THR A 8 -49.20 11.06 -1.85
C THR A 8 -48.03 11.06 -0.87
N ARG A 9 -47.07 10.15 -1.08
CA ARG A 9 -45.81 10.06 -0.34
C ARG A 9 -44.94 11.27 -0.64
N LYS A 10 -44.66 12.11 0.37
CA LYS A 10 -43.62 13.14 0.29
C LYS A 10 -42.26 12.46 0.31
N THR A 11 -41.60 12.39 -0.84
CA THR A 11 -40.20 12.01 -0.96
C THR A 11 -39.34 13.15 -0.41
N GLY A 12 -38.79 12.94 0.79
CA GLY A 12 -37.81 13.83 1.40
C GLY A 12 -36.58 13.93 0.52
N ASN A 13 -36.39 15.10 -0.09
CA ASN A 13 -35.23 15.44 -0.89
C ASN A 13 -34.00 15.51 0.03
N LYS A 14 -33.20 14.44 0.09
CA LYS A 14 -31.92 14.42 0.80
C LYS A 14 -31.00 15.43 0.11
N LYS A 15 -30.94 16.66 0.65
CA LYS A 15 -29.97 17.67 0.23
C LYS A 15 -28.57 17.04 0.31
N LYS A 16 -27.94 16.79 -0.85
CA LYS A 16 -26.52 16.46 -0.94
C LYS A 16 -25.74 17.66 -0.41
N VAL A 17 -25.21 17.55 0.80
CA VAL A 17 -24.25 18.50 1.34
C VAL A 17 -23.02 18.46 0.42
N LYS A 18 -22.81 19.53 -0.36
CA LYS A 18 -21.59 19.70 -1.18
C LYS A 18 -20.44 20.05 -0.23
N PHE A 19 -19.79 19.03 0.32
CA PHE A 19 -18.52 19.23 1.01
C PHE A 19 -17.47 19.51 -0.06
N ASN A 20 -16.95 20.75 -0.11
CA ASN A 20 -15.85 21.10 -0.99
C ASN A 20 -14.56 20.44 -0.47
N SER A 21 -14.43 19.13 -0.68
CA SER A 21 -13.20 18.39 -0.43
C SER A 21 -12.07 18.97 -1.28
N ARG A 22 -11.04 19.54 -0.64
CA ARG A 22 -9.85 20.03 -1.31
C ARG A 22 -8.65 19.32 -0.72
N VAL A 23 -8.03 18.44 -1.51
CA VAL A 23 -6.67 17.99 -1.21
C VAL A 23 -5.76 19.21 -1.30
N THR A 24 -5.21 19.65 -0.17
CA THR A 24 -4.24 20.76 -0.13
C THR A 24 -2.83 20.19 -0.10
N VAL A 25 -1.92 20.77 -0.89
CA VAL A 25 -0.51 20.39 -0.94
C VAL A 25 0.31 21.64 -0.67
N HIS A 26 0.96 21.71 0.49
CA HIS A 26 1.85 22.79 0.89
C HIS A 26 3.29 22.37 0.61
N LYS A 27 4.07 23.23 -0.05
CA LYS A 27 5.49 22.97 -0.32
C LYS A 27 6.34 23.90 0.52
N ILE A 28 7.22 23.32 1.31
CA ILE A 28 8.19 24.02 2.14
C ILE A 28 9.55 23.88 1.48
N GLU A 29 10.02 24.99 0.95
CA GLU A 29 11.30 25.19 0.29
C GLU A 29 12.18 26.12 1.16
N PRO A 30 13.50 26.21 0.91
CA PRO A 30 14.39 27.07 1.69
C PRO A 30 13.99 28.55 1.70
N SER A 31 13.29 29.01 0.65
CA SER A 31 12.80 30.38 0.49
C SER A 31 11.57 30.71 1.34
N ASN A 32 10.79 29.71 1.76
CA ASN A 32 9.54 29.89 2.51
C ASN A 32 9.46 28.96 3.73
N SER A 33 10.61 28.62 4.32
CA SER A 33 10.71 27.76 5.49
C SER A 33 9.95 28.29 6.71
N SER A 34 9.77 29.61 6.81
CA SER A 34 8.99 30.28 7.87
C SER A 34 7.52 29.83 7.91
N ASP A 35 6.97 29.43 6.76
CA ASP A 35 5.55 29.06 6.62
C ASP A 35 5.27 27.68 7.24
N PHE A 36 6.33 26.91 7.55
CA PHE A 36 6.21 25.58 8.14
C PHE A 36 5.39 25.60 9.43
N GLU A 37 5.68 26.52 10.35
CA GLU A 37 5.05 26.57 11.67
C GLU A 37 3.54 26.86 11.56
N GLU A 38 3.16 27.74 10.63
CA GLU A 38 1.77 28.04 10.35
C GLU A 38 1.03 26.82 9.79
N HIS A 39 1.66 26.11 8.85
CA HIS A 39 1.04 24.98 8.16
C HIS A 39 0.96 23.71 9.01
N ILE A 40 1.92 23.49 9.92
CA ILE A 40 1.95 22.29 10.78
C ILE A 40 1.03 22.40 11.99
N LYS A 41 0.79 23.62 12.49
CA LYS A 41 -0.02 23.86 13.70
C LYS A 41 -1.44 23.32 13.51
N GLY A 42 -1.83 22.34 14.32
CA GLY A 42 -3.15 21.71 14.23
C GLY A 42 -3.36 20.85 12.97
N MET A 43 -2.29 20.55 12.23
CA MET A 43 -2.39 19.76 11.01
C MET A 43 -2.67 18.28 11.32
N ASN A 44 -3.75 17.77 10.73
CA ASN A 44 -3.98 16.35 10.54
C ASN A 44 -3.71 16.05 9.05
N GLY A 45 -2.63 15.33 8.77
CA GLY A 45 -2.20 15.16 7.38
C GLY A 45 -0.96 14.30 7.22
N THR A 46 -0.39 14.34 6.02
CA THR A 46 0.79 13.54 5.66
C THR A 46 1.91 14.47 5.22
N ILE A 47 3.13 14.20 5.67
CA ILE A 47 4.33 14.95 5.31
C ILE A 47 5.25 14.04 4.48
N LEU A 48 5.73 14.54 3.35
CA LEU A 48 6.82 13.96 2.57
C LEU A 48 8.07 14.82 2.75
N TYR A 49 9.14 14.22 3.26
CA TYR A 49 10.47 14.81 3.23
C TYR A 49 11.23 14.30 2.01
N HIS A 50 11.79 15.21 1.20
CA HIS A 50 12.51 14.87 -0.02
C HIS A 50 13.71 15.80 -0.26
N HIS A 51 14.57 15.42 -1.20
CA HIS A 51 15.66 16.27 -1.68
C HIS A 51 15.72 16.20 -3.22
N PRO A 52 15.87 17.33 -3.95
CA PRO A 52 15.80 17.37 -5.41
C PRO A 52 16.85 16.49 -6.10
N GLN A 53 18.06 16.39 -5.53
CA GLN A 53 19.16 15.57 -6.06
C GLN A 53 19.18 14.12 -5.55
N CYS A 54 18.20 13.71 -4.73
CA CYS A 54 18.15 12.34 -4.24
C CYS A 54 17.50 11.43 -5.28
N ILE A 55 18.26 10.48 -5.84
CA ILE A 55 17.79 9.54 -6.87
C ILE A 55 16.55 8.76 -6.39
N HIS A 56 16.51 8.33 -5.12
CA HIS A 56 15.32 7.66 -4.54
C HIS A 56 14.08 8.58 -4.48
N CYS A 57 14.26 9.89 -4.28
CA CYS A 57 13.17 10.86 -4.32
C CYS A 57 12.68 11.09 -5.74
N VAL A 58 13.60 11.20 -6.71
CA VAL A 58 13.27 11.34 -8.13
C VAL A 58 12.43 10.15 -8.61
N MET A 59 12.81 8.92 -8.22
CA MET A 59 12.04 7.71 -8.55
C MET A 59 10.67 7.64 -7.86
N LEU A 60 10.53 8.22 -6.66
CA LEU A 60 9.26 8.25 -5.93
C LEU A 60 8.25 9.24 -6.53
N ARG A 61 8.73 10.37 -7.05
CA ARG A 61 7.92 11.54 -7.45
C ARG A 61 6.75 11.21 -8.39
N PRO A 62 6.89 10.36 -9.44
CA PRO A 62 5.77 10.01 -10.31
C PRO A 62 4.64 9.30 -9.55
N LYS A 63 4.98 8.35 -8.69
CA LYS A 63 4.00 7.59 -7.88
C LYS A 63 3.35 8.47 -6.82
N TRP A 64 4.12 9.34 -6.19
CA TRP A 64 3.62 10.32 -5.24
C TRP A 64 2.58 11.26 -5.88
N ASN A 65 2.91 11.82 -7.05
CA ASN A 65 1.97 12.67 -7.81
C ASN A 65 0.71 11.91 -8.22
N GLN A 66 0.83 10.67 -8.66
CA GLN A 66 -0.31 9.82 -9.01
C GLN A 66 -1.22 9.55 -7.80
N MET A 67 -0.63 9.33 -6.62
CA MET A 67 -1.38 9.17 -5.37
C MET A 67 -2.18 10.44 -5.02
N ILE A 68 -1.56 11.63 -5.11
CA ILE A 68 -2.23 12.92 -4.90
C ILE A 68 -3.38 13.11 -5.90
N GLN A 69 -3.18 12.75 -7.16
CA GLN A 69 -4.24 12.80 -8.17
C GLN A 69 -5.42 11.89 -7.82
N LYS A 70 -5.15 10.66 -7.36
CA LYS A 70 -6.21 9.73 -6.89
C LYS A 70 -6.99 10.33 -5.71
N LEU A 71 -6.31 10.94 -4.73
CA LEU A 71 -6.97 11.62 -3.60
C LEU A 71 -7.88 12.76 -4.08
N LYS A 72 -7.41 13.55 -5.05
CA LYS A 72 -8.21 14.64 -5.65
C LYS A 72 -9.44 14.10 -6.37
N GLN A 73 -9.29 13.05 -7.18
CA GLN A 73 -10.41 12.41 -7.89
C GLN A 73 -11.44 11.80 -6.94
N GLN A 74 -10.98 11.28 -5.80
CA GLN A 74 -11.84 10.68 -4.78
C GLN A 74 -12.48 11.71 -3.84
N ASN A 75 -12.24 13.01 -4.04
CA ASN A 75 -12.80 14.06 -3.20
C ASN A 75 -12.48 13.84 -1.71
N VAL A 76 -11.25 13.43 -1.42
CA VAL A 76 -10.76 13.24 -0.05
C VAL A 76 -10.36 14.60 0.52
N ASN A 77 -10.80 14.92 1.73
CA ASN A 77 -10.33 16.09 2.45
C ASN A 77 -9.06 15.72 3.22
N CYS A 78 -7.90 16.07 2.68
CA CYS A 78 -6.63 15.79 3.34
C CYS A 78 -5.60 16.89 3.08
N ARG A 79 -4.76 17.14 4.09
CA ARG A 79 -3.63 18.04 4.00
C ARG A 79 -2.36 17.24 3.76
N ILE A 80 -1.60 17.64 2.75
CA ILE A 80 -0.29 17.09 2.41
C ILE A 80 0.72 18.22 2.49
N MET A 81 1.88 17.93 3.06
CA MET A 81 3.02 18.84 3.08
C MET A 81 4.24 18.15 2.47
N GLU A 82 4.92 18.84 1.57
CA GLU A 82 6.16 18.40 0.94
C GLU A 82 7.28 19.32 1.45
N ILE A 83 8.29 18.75 2.09
CA ILE A 83 9.38 19.50 2.71
C ILE A 83 10.66 19.14 1.98
N ASN A 84 11.31 20.15 1.41
CA ASN A 84 12.65 20.04 0.90
C ASN A 84 13.63 19.95 2.09
N ALA A 85 14.53 18.98 2.03
CA ALA A 85 15.58 18.75 3.00
C ALA A 85 16.44 20.00 3.28
N ASP A 86 16.66 20.85 2.28
CA ASP A 86 17.42 22.11 2.43
C ASP A 86 16.71 23.13 3.33
N ALA A 87 15.40 22.96 3.58
CA ALA A 87 14.63 23.81 4.49
C ALA A 87 14.66 23.32 5.95
N LEU A 88 15.15 22.10 6.22
CA LEU A 88 15.09 21.47 7.55
C LEU A 88 15.94 22.19 8.59
N ASN A 89 17.03 22.83 8.19
CA ASN A 89 17.88 23.62 9.09
C ASN A 89 17.14 24.79 9.75
N LYS A 90 16.02 25.24 9.16
CA LYS A 90 15.16 26.31 9.67
C LYS A 90 13.87 25.77 10.33
N ILE A 91 13.71 24.45 10.41
CA ILE A 91 12.56 23.81 11.05
C ILE A 91 12.98 23.30 12.42
N HIS A 92 12.33 23.83 13.46
CA HIS A 92 12.63 23.47 14.84
C HIS A 92 11.80 22.26 15.33
N GLY A 93 12.31 21.60 16.38
CA GLY A 93 11.61 20.50 17.05
C GLY A 93 11.78 19.13 16.40
N PRO A 94 10.99 18.13 16.84
CA PRO A 94 11.16 16.73 16.40
C PRO A 94 10.97 16.52 14.89
N LEU A 95 10.08 17.28 14.26
CA LEU A 95 9.79 17.18 12.83
C LEU A 95 10.91 17.72 11.92
N GLY A 96 11.87 18.46 12.47
CA GLY A 96 13.09 18.89 11.77
C GLY A 96 14.18 17.81 11.74
N LYS A 97 14.04 16.73 12.53
CA LYS A 97 15.04 15.66 12.65
C LYS A 97 14.69 14.51 11.71
N VAL A 98 15.39 14.43 10.58
CA VAL A 98 15.14 13.44 9.53
C VAL A 98 16.44 12.72 9.15
N ASP A 99 16.48 11.42 9.38
CA ASP A 99 17.70 10.60 9.20
C ASP A 99 17.93 10.13 7.75
N GLY A 100 16.98 10.36 6.84
CA GLY A 100 17.12 9.94 5.45
C GLY A 100 15.92 10.26 4.57
N PHE A 101 16.11 10.17 3.26
CA PHE A 101 15.12 10.55 2.25
C PHE A 101 14.92 9.46 1.18
N PRO A 102 13.70 9.32 0.63
CA PRO A 102 12.47 9.99 1.06
C PRO A 102 11.91 9.38 2.36
N LYS A 103 11.35 10.23 3.23
CA LYS A 103 10.61 9.83 4.44
C LYS A 103 9.19 10.36 4.34
N ILE A 104 8.19 9.50 4.60
CA ILE A 104 6.77 9.88 4.61
C ILE A 104 6.23 9.59 6.01
N ILE A 105 5.58 10.58 6.62
CA ILE A 105 4.97 10.42 7.95
C ILE A 105 3.54 10.93 7.95
N ASN A 106 2.73 10.40 8.85
CA ASN A 106 1.44 10.95 9.20
C ASN A 106 1.58 11.75 10.48
N VAL A 107 0.92 12.91 10.50
CA VAL A 107 0.83 13.79 11.66
C VAL A 107 -0.60 13.94 12.12
N THR A 108 -0.78 14.11 13.43
CA THR A 108 -2.06 14.48 14.06
C THR A 108 -1.79 15.64 15.01
N ASN A 109 -2.56 16.72 14.87
CA ASN A 109 -2.37 17.96 15.58
C ASN A 109 -0.93 18.52 15.49
N GLY A 110 -0.28 18.35 14.33
CA GLY A 110 1.10 18.76 14.10
C GLY A 110 2.18 17.89 14.75
N ILE A 111 1.81 16.74 15.33
CA ILE A 111 2.73 15.81 15.99
C ILE A 111 2.85 14.53 15.17
N GLU A 112 4.05 13.98 15.04
CA GLU A 112 4.28 12.68 14.38
C GLU A 112 3.45 11.57 15.03
N LYS A 113 2.75 10.80 14.21
CA LYS A 113 1.86 9.71 14.65
C LYS A 113 2.25 8.35 14.08
N ASP A 114 2.61 8.29 12.80
CA ASP A 114 2.93 7.03 12.12
C ASP A 114 3.96 7.30 11.02
N VAL A 115 4.80 6.32 10.72
CA VAL A 115 5.86 6.40 9.71
C VAL A 115 5.56 5.38 8.60
N PHE A 116 5.68 5.82 7.35
CA PHE A 116 5.46 4.95 6.21
C PHE A 116 6.64 3.99 6.03
N ASN A 117 6.39 2.69 6.21
CA ASN A 117 7.41 1.63 6.12
C ASN A 117 7.08 0.55 5.07
N ASP A 118 6.07 0.77 4.22
CA ASP A 118 5.72 -0.17 3.14
C ASP A 118 6.49 0.16 1.85
N THR A 119 6.35 -0.71 0.86
CA THR A 119 6.77 -0.49 -0.52
C THR A 119 6.12 0.78 -1.08
N ARG A 120 6.93 1.61 -1.74
CA ARG A 120 6.58 2.95 -2.26
C ARG A 120 5.68 2.90 -3.51
N GLU A 121 4.73 1.97 -3.53
CA GLU A 121 3.68 1.87 -4.53
C GLU A 121 2.54 2.84 -4.23
N VAL A 122 1.86 3.29 -5.28
CA VAL A 122 0.79 4.30 -5.21
C VAL A 122 -0.28 3.88 -4.22
N GLU A 123 -0.69 2.61 -4.28
CA GLU A 123 -1.78 2.07 -3.48
C GLU A 123 -1.42 2.04 -1.98
N ASN A 124 -0.18 1.73 -1.64
CA ASN A 124 0.25 1.65 -0.24
C ASN A 124 0.38 3.04 0.38
N MET A 125 0.93 4.00 -0.37
CA MET A 125 0.98 5.39 0.06
C MET A 125 -0.43 5.97 0.21
N LEU A 126 -1.33 5.67 -0.73
CA LEU A 126 -2.73 6.06 -0.65
C LEU A 126 -3.38 5.51 0.63
N GLN A 127 -3.21 4.21 0.91
CA GLN A 127 -3.73 3.60 2.13
C GLN A 127 -3.16 4.24 3.40
N PHE A 128 -1.87 4.58 3.40
CA PHE A 128 -1.22 5.24 4.52
C PHE A 128 -1.82 6.63 4.79
N VAL A 129 -2.01 7.44 3.75
CA VAL A 129 -2.67 8.76 3.88
C VAL A 129 -4.10 8.59 4.41
N LEU A 130 -4.89 7.69 3.81
CA LEU A 130 -6.28 7.48 4.19
C LEU A 130 -6.44 6.93 5.62
N LYS A 131 -5.48 6.11 6.10
CA LYS A 131 -5.46 5.62 7.49
C LYS A 131 -5.40 6.77 8.50
N ASN A 132 -4.71 7.86 8.18
CA ASN A 132 -4.63 9.01 9.07
C ASN A 132 -5.95 9.75 9.24
N LEU A 133 -6.82 9.67 8.23
CA LEU A 133 -8.10 10.38 8.14
C LEU A 133 -9.27 9.62 8.80
N LYS A 134 -9.01 8.46 9.43
CA LYS A 134 -10.07 7.63 10.02
C LYS A 134 -10.78 8.38 11.16
N GLY A 135 -11.95 8.92 10.81
CA GLY A 135 -12.83 9.76 11.62
C GLY A 135 -13.87 10.51 10.76
N GLU A 136 -13.56 10.83 9.49
CA GLU A 136 -14.39 11.78 8.71
C GLU A 136 -14.87 11.33 7.32
N HIS A 137 -14.51 10.14 6.80
CA HIS A 137 -14.86 9.77 5.43
C HIS A 137 -15.46 8.36 5.26
N ASN A 138 -16.66 8.30 4.64
CA ASN A 138 -17.14 7.13 3.90
C ASN A 138 -16.42 7.08 2.55
N LEU A 139 -15.24 6.45 2.50
CA LEU A 139 -14.43 6.38 1.28
C LEU A 139 -14.97 5.29 0.33
N PRO A 140 -15.09 5.55 -0.98
CA PRO A 140 -15.52 4.56 -1.98
C PRO A 140 -14.44 3.51 -2.33
N TYR A 141 -13.26 3.58 -1.73
CA TYR A 141 -12.13 2.68 -1.96
C TYR A 141 -12.13 1.56 -0.89
N ASP A 142 -12.41 0.31 -1.27
CA ASP A 142 -12.34 -0.85 -0.36
C ASP A 142 -10.89 -1.08 0.06
N TYR A 143 -10.56 -0.61 1.26
CA TYR A 143 -9.26 -0.78 1.90
C TYR A 143 -8.85 -2.25 2.08
N ASN A 144 -9.80 -3.19 2.08
CA ASN A 144 -9.53 -4.63 2.19
C ASN A 144 -9.16 -5.28 0.85
N LEU A 145 -9.27 -4.59 -0.29
CA LEU A 145 -8.98 -5.20 -1.59
C LEU A 145 -7.49 -5.55 -1.72
N ASN A 146 -6.60 -4.70 -1.20
CA ASN A 146 -5.16 -4.98 -1.17
C ASN A 146 -4.80 -6.11 -0.20
N GLU A 147 -5.47 -6.21 0.95
CA GLU A 147 -5.25 -7.32 1.88
C GLU A 147 -5.73 -8.64 1.29
N LYS A 148 -6.92 -8.65 0.66
CA LYS A 148 -7.40 -9.79 -0.13
C LYS A 148 -6.44 -10.13 -1.27
N ASN A 149 -5.96 -9.15 -2.04
CA ASN A 149 -5.01 -9.36 -3.13
C ASN A 149 -3.65 -9.89 -2.62
N ARG A 150 -3.18 -9.40 -1.48
CA ARG A 150 -1.95 -9.88 -0.81
C ARG A 150 -2.13 -11.31 -0.31
N ILE A 151 -3.26 -11.64 0.31
CA ILE A 151 -3.63 -12.99 0.74
C ILE A 151 -3.73 -13.93 -0.47
N VAL A 152 -4.36 -13.49 -1.57
CA VAL A 152 -4.46 -14.27 -2.82
C VAL A 152 -3.06 -14.51 -3.39
N LYS A 153 -2.21 -13.48 -3.51
CA LYS A 153 -0.84 -13.61 -4.03
C LYS A 153 0.02 -14.53 -3.15
N LEU A 154 -0.13 -14.47 -1.82
CA LEU A 154 0.54 -15.37 -0.88
C LEU A 154 0.06 -16.81 -1.04
N LYS A 155 -1.25 -17.04 -1.12
CA LYS A 155 -1.86 -18.36 -1.37
C LYS A 155 -1.38 -18.96 -2.71
N THR A 156 -1.33 -18.17 -3.78
CA THR A 156 -0.84 -18.61 -5.08
C THR A 156 0.64 -19.00 -5.02
N LYS A 157 1.49 -18.21 -4.35
CA LYS A 157 2.90 -18.55 -4.14
C LYS A 157 3.06 -19.87 -3.38
N GLN A 158 2.27 -20.07 -2.33
CA GLN A 158 2.32 -21.27 -1.51
C GLN A 158 1.85 -22.52 -2.30
N ASN A 159 0.83 -22.38 -3.13
CA ASN A 159 0.38 -23.44 -4.04
C ASN A 159 1.45 -23.83 -5.08
N ILE A 160 2.10 -22.85 -5.72
CA ILE A 160 3.20 -23.11 -6.67
C ILE A 160 4.34 -23.86 -5.98
N GLN A 161 4.69 -23.48 -4.74
CA GLN A 161 5.73 -24.15 -3.98
C GLN A 161 5.36 -25.60 -3.66
N ASN A 162 4.12 -25.85 -3.26
CA ASN A 162 3.61 -27.20 -3.00
C ASN A 162 3.64 -28.07 -4.26
N MET A 163 3.27 -27.51 -5.42
CA MET A 163 3.37 -28.22 -6.70
C MET A 163 4.82 -28.57 -7.07
N ARG A 164 5.76 -27.64 -6.89
CA ARG A 164 7.20 -27.90 -7.11
C ARG A 164 7.71 -29.01 -6.21
N ASN A 165 7.36 -28.99 -4.92
CA ASN A 165 7.74 -30.02 -3.97
C ASN A 165 7.16 -31.40 -4.37
N LYS A 166 5.90 -31.43 -4.82
CA LYS A 166 5.23 -32.65 -5.31
C LYS A 166 5.93 -33.20 -6.56
N LEU A 167 6.23 -32.35 -7.54
CA LEU A 167 6.97 -32.71 -8.76
C LEU A 167 8.35 -33.27 -8.42
N ASN A 168 9.11 -32.60 -7.57
CA ASN A 168 10.43 -33.03 -7.12
C ASN A 168 10.36 -34.40 -6.40
N ASN A 169 9.34 -34.63 -5.59
CA ASN A 169 9.14 -35.91 -4.93
C ASN A 169 8.78 -37.03 -5.92
N THR A 170 7.88 -36.78 -6.89
CA THR A 170 7.57 -37.74 -7.95
C THR A 170 8.78 -38.06 -8.84
N TYR A 171 9.59 -37.06 -9.18
CA TYR A 171 10.83 -37.27 -9.92
C TYR A 171 11.78 -38.15 -9.12
N ARG A 172 12.00 -37.85 -7.83
CA ARG A 172 12.82 -38.65 -6.92
C ARG A 172 12.34 -40.10 -6.80
N LEU A 173 11.03 -40.33 -6.71
CA LEU A 173 10.43 -41.67 -6.67
C LEU A 173 10.61 -42.42 -7.99
N LYS A 174 10.38 -41.77 -9.15
CA LYS A 174 10.63 -42.36 -10.48
C LYS A 174 12.10 -42.77 -10.65
N HIS A 175 13.05 -41.94 -10.22
CA HIS A 175 14.47 -42.27 -10.26
C HIS A 175 14.88 -43.37 -9.27
N LYS A 176 14.26 -43.46 -8.09
CA LYS A 176 14.45 -44.60 -7.16
C LYS A 176 13.93 -45.91 -7.75
N ILE A 177 12.77 -45.90 -8.42
CA ILE A 177 12.19 -47.10 -9.05
C ILE A 177 13.05 -47.58 -10.23
N HIS A 178 13.61 -46.66 -11.02
CA HIS A 178 14.52 -47.01 -12.12
C HIS A 178 15.81 -47.69 -11.62
N LYS A 179 16.40 -47.19 -10.52
CA LYS A 179 17.58 -47.82 -9.89
C LYS A 179 17.28 -49.17 -9.21
N GLY A 180 16.04 -49.41 -8.79
CA GLY A 180 15.61 -50.68 -8.19
C GLY A 180 15.34 -51.81 -9.19
N LYS A 181 15.01 -51.49 -10.45
CA LYS A 181 14.72 -52.49 -11.50
C LYS A 181 15.98 -53.07 -12.15
N THR A 182 17.12 -52.39 -12.10
CA THR A 182 18.40 -52.87 -12.65
C THR A 182 19.17 -53.81 -11.70
N GLY A 183 18.69 -54.03 -10.47
CA GLY A 183 19.37 -54.85 -9.45
C GLY A 183 18.87 -56.28 -9.28
N LYS A 184 17.77 -56.71 -9.92
CA LYS A 184 17.13 -58.01 -9.63
C LYS A 184 17.34 -59.13 -10.66
N ASN A 185 18.12 -58.93 -11.73
CA ASN A 185 18.28 -59.94 -12.79
C ASN A 185 19.67 -60.60 -12.90
N LYS A 186 20.38 -60.77 -11.78
CA LYS A 186 21.70 -61.44 -11.72
C LYS A 186 21.76 -62.61 -10.72
N LYS A 187 20.72 -63.43 -10.60
CA LYS A 187 20.80 -64.75 -9.92
C LYS A 187 19.84 -65.75 -10.54
N ASN A 188 20.07 -66.16 -11.79
CA ASN A 188 19.58 -67.46 -12.31
C ASN A 188 20.23 -67.78 -13.66
N LYS A 189 21.52 -68.13 -13.65
CA LYS A 189 22.18 -68.75 -14.82
C LYS A 189 23.49 -69.47 -14.42
N LYS A 190 23.40 -70.39 -13.46
CA LYS A 190 24.43 -71.42 -13.22
C LYS A 190 23.73 -72.70 -12.74
N ASN A 191 23.17 -73.44 -13.69
CA ASN A 191 22.98 -74.89 -13.60
C ASN A 191 22.43 -75.41 -14.93
N ARG A 192 23.33 -75.67 -15.87
CA ARG A 192 23.18 -76.65 -16.95
C ARG A 192 24.49 -76.74 -17.73
N LYS A 193 24.96 -77.99 -17.91
CA LYS A 193 26.26 -78.45 -18.44
C LYS A 193 27.32 -78.49 -17.33
N THR A 194 27.83 -79.65 -16.91
CA THR A 194 28.34 -80.74 -17.76
C THR A 194 28.07 -82.15 -17.22
N LYS A 195 28.05 -83.09 -18.17
CA LYS A 195 28.36 -84.52 -18.04
C LYS A 195 29.58 -84.80 -17.14
#